data_AF-A0A2M4CUV9-F1
#
_entry.id   AF-A0A2M4CUV9-F1
#
_cell.length_a   1.000
_cell.length_b   1.000
_cell.length_c   1.000
_cell.angle_alpha   90.00
_cell.angle_beta   90.00
_cell.angle_gamma   90.00
#
_symmetry.space_group_name_H-M   'P 1'
#
loop_
_entity.id
_entity.type
_entity.pdbx_description
1 polymer ?
#
loop_
_entity_poly.entity_id
_entity_poly.type
_entity_poly.pdbx_seq_one_letter_code
_entity_poly.pdbx_strand_id
1 'polypeptide(L)'
;RTAAGKFPKKTGAKTTEKDLFLYFKEMPSLTTNFQSHLAQVEVCDVTYNIRVLKMKDSLFIYVGQDKSETFDEMAVAMPCDSEEVLATKVIGPPDGVGSHQLAQQLASKLKKPVFLSLGASVPNDRIVRPSIEKKIFDDIKNNVECF
;
A
#
# COMPACT_ATOMS: atom_id res chain seq x y z
N ARG A 1 -15.26 -3.55 -15.69
CA ARG A 1 -16.20 -2.64 -16.41
C ARG A 1 -16.77 -1.67 -15.38
N THR A 2 -16.42 -0.40 -15.51
CA THR A 2 -16.76 0.71 -14.61
C THR A 2 -18.27 0.91 -14.53
N ALA A 3 -18.85 0.79 -13.33
CA ALA A 3 -20.17 1.35 -13.03
C ALA A 3 -19.99 2.84 -12.72
N ALA A 4 -19.66 3.63 -13.75
CA ALA A 4 -19.86 5.06 -13.68
C ALA A 4 -21.37 5.29 -13.59
N GLY A 5 -21.87 5.62 -12.38
CA GLY A 5 -23.25 6.02 -12.19
C GLY A 5 -23.58 7.15 -13.16
N LYS A 6 -24.50 6.89 -14.10
CA LYS A 6 -24.96 7.90 -15.05
C LYS A 6 -25.60 9.05 -14.27
N PHE A 7 -25.07 10.26 -14.42
CA PHE A 7 -25.75 11.48 -14.01
C PHE A 7 -27.13 11.53 -14.69
N PRO A 8 -28.21 11.89 -13.96
CA PRO A 8 -29.51 12.08 -14.58
C PRO A 8 -29.41 13.28 -15.52
N LYS A 9 -29.50 13.03 -16.84
CA LYS A 9 -29.72 14.10 -17.82
C LYS A 9 -31.13 14.65 -17.58
N LYS A 10 -31.22 15.79 -16.88
CA LYS A 10 -32.51 16.47 -16.71
C LYS A 10 -32.87 17.26 -17.97
N THR A 11 -33.92 16.82 -18.63
CA THR A 11 -34.84 17.70 -19.33
C THR A 11 -35.49 18.63 -18.30
N GLY A 12 -35.09 19.90 -18.27
CA GLY A 12 -35.88 21.04 -17.78
C GLY A 12 -36.34 21.15 -16.31
N ALA A 13 -36.19 20.14 -15.45
CA ALA A 13 -36.68 20.21 -14.06
C ALA A 13 -35.59 20.66 -13.07
N LYS A 14 -35.84 21.73 -12.29
CA LYS A 14 -34.95 22.16 -11.20
C LYS A 14 -34.78 21.04 -10.16
N THR A 15 -33.54 20.64 -9.89
CA THR A 15 -33.21 19.68 -8.81
C THR A 15 -33.47 20.32 -7.46
N THR A 16 -34.28 19.65 -6.65
CA THR A 16 -34.60 20.11 -5.31
C THR A 16 -33.55 19.63 -4.32
N GLU A 17 -33.42 20.33 -3.19
CA GLU A 17 -32.52 19.96 -2.09
C GLU A 17 -32.81 18.54 -1.54
N LYS A 18 -34.09 18.12 -1.60
CA LYS A 18 -34.53 16.76 -1.27
C LYS A 18 -34.01 15.72 -2.26
N ASP A 19 -33.96 16.04 -3.56
CA ASP A 19 -33.39 15.14 -4.58
C ASP A 19 -31.89 14.95 -4.37
N LEU A 20 -31.18 16.03 -4.02
CA LEU A 20 -29.75 15.98 -3.66
C LEU A 20 -29.55 15.14 -2.40
N PHE A 21 -30.36 15.34 -1.37
CA PHE A 21 -30.28 14.59 -0.12
C PHE A 21 -30.53 13.09 -0.33
N LEU A 22 -31.52 12.69 -1.14
CA LEU A 22 -31.71 11.29 -1.51
C LEU A 22 -30.51 10.73 -2.29
N TYR A 23 -29.96 11.50 -3.23
CA TYR A 23 -28.79 11.09 -4.01
C TYR A 23 -27.55 10.85 -3.13
N PHE A 24 -27.31 11.71 -2.13
CA PHE A 24 -26.22 11.53 -1.18
C PHE A 24 -26.48 10.44 -0.14
N LYS A 25 -27.75 10.14 0.18
CA LYS A 25 -28.14 9.06 1.09
C LYS A 25 -28.08 7.67 0.44
N GLU A 26 -28.28 7.59 -0.89
CA GLU A 26 -28.12 6.39 -1.70
C GLU A 26 -26.67 6.13 -2.13
N MET A 27 -25.75 7.09 -1.90
CA MET A 27 -24.34 6.75 -1.97
C MET A 27 -24.04 5.72 -0.88
N PRO A 28 -23.41 4.57 -1.23
CA PRO A 28 -22.83 3.74 -0.20
C PRO A 28 -21.97 4.67 0.64
N SER A 29 -22.15 4.67 1.96
CA SER A 29 -21.29 5.42 2.85
C SER A 29 -19.86 5.19 2.39
N LEU A 30 -19.13 6.25 2.05
CA LEU A 30 -17.69 6.19 1.84
C LEU A 30 -17.04 5.93 3.20
N THR A 31 -17.38 4.80 3.82
CA THR A 31 -16.54 4.16 4.83
C THR A 31 -15.24 3.95 4.10
N THR A 32 -14.26 4.78 4.43
CA THR A 32 -12.93 4.69 3.87
C THR A 32 -12.43 3.29 4.22
N ASN A 33 -12.36 2.39 3.23
CA ASN A 33 -11.83 1.04 3.40
C ASN A 33 -10.29 1.06 3.56
N PHE A 34 -9.79 2.13 4.18
CA PHE A 34 -8.39 2.41 4.44
C PHE A 34 -8.15 2.18 5.91
N GLN A 35 -7.27 1.24 6.22
CA GLN A 35 -6.83 0.97 7.57
C GLN A 35 -5.32 1.22 7.64
N SER A 36 -4.92 2.06 8.59
CA SER A 36 -3.51 2.36 8.82
C SER A 36 -2.96 1.53 9.97
N HIS A 37 -1.76 1.03 9.81
CA HIS A 37 -0.98 0.33 10.83
C HIS A 37 0.46 0.86 10.82
N LEU A 38 1.03 1.00 12.01
CA LEU A 38 2.42 1.43 12.20
C LEU A 38 3.10 0.42 13.11
N ALA A 39 4.18 -0.16 12.61
CA ALA A 39 5.12 -0.91 13.42
C ALA A 39 6.45 -0.17 13.45
N GLN A 40 7.07 -0.11 14.63
CA GLN A 40 8.43 0.38 14.79
C GLN A 40 9.34 -0.79 15.12
N VAL A 41 10.47 -0.87 14.42
CA VAL A 41 11.40 -1.98 14.55
C VAL A 41 12.81 -1.48 14.75
N GLU A 42 13.51 -2.05 15.72
CA GLU A 42 14.92 -1.71 15.99
C GLU A 42 15.87 -2.76 15.39
N VAL A 43 16.86 -2.32 14.63
CA VAL A 43 17.93 -3.17 14.07
C VAL A 43 19.25 -2.43 14.23
N CYS A 44 20.22 -3.04 14.91
CA CYS A 44 21.53 -2.43 15.19
C CYS A 44 21.43 -1.03 15.81
N ASP A 45 20.59 -0.88 16.84
CA ASP A 45 20.31 0.38 17.56
C ASP A 45 19.68 1.49 16.68
N VAL A 46 19.26 1.17 15.46
CA VAL A 46 18.53 2.07 14.56
C VAL A 46 17.07 1.67 14.52
N THR A 47 16.17 2.64 14.77
CA THR A 47 14.72 2.44 14.66
C THR A 47 14.25 2.73 13.25
N TYR A 48 13.42 1.84 12.70
CA TYR A 48 12.76 1.98 11.41
C TYR A 48 11.25 1.96 11.59
N ASN A 49 10.56 2.80 10.81
CA ASN A 49 9.11 2.85 10.72
C ASN A 49 8.64 2.00 9.54
N ILE A 50 7.72 1.08 9.81
CA ILE A 50 6.96 0.33 8.82
C ILE A 50 5.54 0.86 8.89
N ARG A 51 5.10 1.59 7.86
CA ARG A 51 3.71 2.05 7.76
C ARG A 51 2.97 1.24 6.72
N VAL A 52 1.79 0.81 7.09
CA VAL A 52 0.92 0.01 6.24
C VAL A 52 -0.38 0.77 6.07
N LEU A 53 -0.80 0.89 4.82
CA LEU A 53 -2.12 1.34 4.44
C LEU A 53 -2.79 0.18 3.71
N LYS A 54 -3.64 -0.52 4.45
CA LYS A 54 -4.49 -1.57 3.91
C LYS A 54 -5.66 -0.94 3.18
N MET A 55 -5.87 -1.40 1.96
CA MET A 55 -7.02 -1.09 1.12
C MET A 55 -7.82 -2.37 0.90
N LYS A 56 -8.96 -2.28 0.22
CA LYS A 56 -9.86 -3.44 0.02
C LYS A 56 -9.14 -4.66 -0.58
N ASP A 57 -8.40 -4.45 -1.66
CA ASP A 57 -7.79 -5.52 -2.46
C ASP A 57 -6.30 -5.27 -2.70
N SER A 58 -5.66 -4.38 -1.93
CA SER A 58 -4.27 -3.99 -2.11
C SER A 58 -3.67 -3.41 -0.84
N LEU A 59 -2.35 -3.28 -0.85
CA LEU A 59 -1.58 -2.71 0.25
C LEU A 59 -0.62 -1.65 -0.26
N PHE A 60 -0.47 -0.60 0.52
CA PHE A 60 0.69 0.27 0.43
C PHE A 60 1.52 0.10 1.70
N ILE A 61 2.82 -0.14 1.54
CA ILE A 61 3.77 -0.29 2.63
C ILE A 61 4.89 0.73 2.43
N TYR A 62 5.25 1.41 3.50
CA TYR A 62 6.37 2.32 3.57
C TYR A 62 7.37 1.78 4.59
N VAL A 63 8.66 1.82 4.24
CA VAL A 63 9.75 1.50 5.16
C VAL A 63 10.80 2.59 5.10
N GLY A 64 11.15 3.16 6.25
CA GLY A 64 12.15 4.22 6.37
C GLY A 64 12.75 4.28 7.77
N GLN A 65 13.93 4.87 7.90
CA GLN A 65 14.54 5.11 9.21
C GLN A 65 13.77 6.20 9.98
N ASP A 66 13.54 6.00 11.28
CA ASP A 66 12.89 6.99 12.13
C ASP A 66 13.64 8.33 12.10
N LYS A 67 12.89 9.43 11.97
CA LYS A 67 13.41 10.82 11.81
C LYS A 67 14.27 11.07 10.57
N SER A 68 14.43 10.10 9.67
CA SER A 68 15.16 10.23 8.40
C SER A 68 14.38 9.57 7.27
N GLU A 69 13.10 9.94 7.19
CA GLU A 69 12.15 9.34 6.28
C GLU A 69 12.21 10.01 4.91
N THR A 70 12.44 9.19 3.89
CA THR A 70 12.47 9.62 2.49
C THR A 70 11.49 8.82 1.67
N PHE A 71 11.02 9.39 0.55
CA PHE A 71 10.16 8.74 -0.44
C PHE A 71 10.85 8.85 -1.81
N ASP A 72 11.97 8.16 -1.96
CA ASP A 72 12.87 8.26 -3.11
C ASP A 72 12.85 7.00 -3.99
N GLU A 73 12.39 5.87 -3.46
CA GLU A 73 12.14 4.65 -4.21
C GLU A 73 10.77 4.05 -3.88
N MET A 74 10.06 3.64 -4.93
CA MET A 74 8.79 2.93 -4.86
C MET A 74 8.69 1.86 -5.95
N ALA A 75 8.23 0.68 -5.58
CA ALA A 75 7.89 -0.39 -6.49
C ALA A 75 6.43 -0.83 -6.34
N VAL A 76 5.94 -1.52 -7.35
CA VAL A 76 4.67 -2.24 -7.31
C VAL A 76 4.92 -3.70 -7.67
N ALA A 77 4.25 -4.60 -6.96
CA ALA A 77 4.16 -6.00 -7.32
C ALA A 77 2.71 -6.47 -7.29
N MET A 78 2.36 -7.37 -8.20
CA MET A 78 1.02 -7.92 -8.28
C MET A 78 1.04 -9.40 -8.69
N PRO A 79 0.19 -10.24 -8.09
CA PRO A 79 -0.06 -11.59 -8.59
C PRO A 79 -0.67 -11.52 -10.00
N CYS A 80 -0.25 -12.42 -10.88
CA CYS A 80 -0.90 -12.63 -12.17
C CYS A 80 -1.88 -13.81 -12.09
N ASP A 81 -2.54 -14.10 -13.21
CA ASP A 81 -3.41 -15.29 -13.33
C ASP A 81 -2.60 -16.61 -13.26
N SER A 82 -1.29 -16.54 -13.47
CA SER A 82 -0.32 -17.59 -13.14
C SER A 82 0.10 -17.53 -11.68
N GLU A 83 0.74 -18.58 -11.15
CA GLU A 83 1.39 -18.53 -9.81
C GLU A 83 2.58 -17.55 -9.73
N GLU A 84 2.86 -16.83 -10.81
CA GLU A 84 3.93 -15.82 -10.87
C GLU A 84 3.45 -14.46 -10.33
N VAL A 85 4.39 -13.73 -9.73
CA VAL A 85 4.18 -12.35 -9.29
C VAL A 85 5.09 -11.45 -10.12
N LEU A 86 4.50 -10.46 -10.80
CA LEU A 86 5.27 -9.44 -11.52
C LEU A 86 5.57 -8.29 -10.58
N ALA A 87 6.79 -7.75 -10.67
CA ALA A 87 7.19 -6.59 -9.91
C ALA A 87 7.99 -5.62 -10.78
N THR A 88 7.81 -4.33 -10.55
CA THR A 88 8.56 -3.28 -11.23
C THR A 88 8.76 -2.07 -10.33
N LYS A 89 9.86 -1.35 -10.57
CA LYS A 89 10.12 -0.06 -9.93
C LYS A 89 9.34 1.03 -10.66
N VAL A 90 8.65 1.87 -9.90
CA VAL A 90 7.87 3.01 -10.41
C VAL A 90 8.64 4.31 -10.21
N ILE A 91 9.28 4.47 -9.05
CA ILE A 91 10.08 5.65 -8.67
C ILE A 91 11.43 5.14 -8.16
N GLY A 92 12.50 5.85 -8.52
CA GLY A 92 13.85 5.60 -8.02
C GLY A 92 14.85 5.25 -9.13
N PRO A 93 16.15 5.18 -8.79
CA PRO A 93 17.21 4.90 -9.76
C PRO A 93 17.13 3.45 -10.25
N PRO A 94 17.62 3.13 -11.47
CA PRO A 94 17.64 1.75 -11.98
C PRO A 94 18.30 0.77 -11.01
N ASP A 95 19.48 1.11 -10.48
CA ASP A 95 20.28 0.29 -9.55
C ASP A 95 19.93 0.49 -8.06
N GLY A 96 18.71 0.93 -7.76
CA GLY A 96 18.32 1.32 -6.39
C GLY A 96 18.18 0.17 -5.38
N VAL A 97 17.47 0.41 -4.28
CA VAL A 97 17.59 -0.35 -3.01
C VAL A 97 16.87 -1.71 -2.96
N GLY A 98 16.39 -2.22 -4.09
CA GLY A 98 15.74 -3.53 -4.19
C GLY A 98 14.26 -3.56 -3.81
N SER A 99 13.56 -2.43 -3.80
CA SER A 99 12.12 -2.36 -3.45
C SER A 99 11.25 -3.34 -4.24
N HIS A 100 11.51 -3.53 -5.53
CA HIS A 100 10.75 -4.45 -6.38
C HIS A 100 10.87 -5.91 -5.92
N GLN A 101 12.01 -6.36 -5.40
CA GLN A 101 12.20 -7.72 -4.91
C GLN A 101 11.38 -7.96 -3.64
N LEU A 102 11.45 -7.02 -2.69
CA LEU A 102 10.66 -7.12 -1.46
C LEU A 102 9.15 -7.00 -1.74
N ALA A 103 8.74 -6.09 -2.63
CA ALA A 103 7.35 -6.00 -3.08
C ALA A 103 6.85 -7.33 -3.68
N GLN A 104 7.67 -7.98 -4.50
CA GLN A 104 7.35 -9.28 -5.11
C GLN A 104 7.11 -10.37 -4.06
N GLN A 105 8.00 -10.46 -3.06
CA GLN A 105 7.86 -11.42 -1.97
C GLN A 105 6.60 -11.16 -1.14
N LEU A 106 6.32 -9.89 -0.84
CA LEU A 106 5.12 -9.49 -0.09
C LEU A 106 3.84 -9.80 -0.87
N ALA A 107 3.78 -9.46 -2.15
CA ALA A 107 2.64 -9.75 -3.01
C ALA A 107 2.43 -11.27 -3.18
N SER A 108 3.50 -12.06 -3.27
CA SER A 108 3.43 -13.52 -3.29
C SER A 108 2.86 -14.08 -1.99
N LYS A 109 3.31 -13.57 -0.84
CA LYS A 109 2.84 -13.99 0.49
C LYS A 109 1.38 -13.64 0.74
N LEU A 110 0.98 -12.43 0.36
CA LEU A 110 -0.31 -11.83 0.68
C LEU A 110 -1.37 -12.06 -0.41
N LYS A 111 -0.95 -12.58 -1.56
CA LYS A 111 -1.80 -12.85 -2.74
C LYS A 111 -2.65 -11.64 -3.16
N LYS A 112 -2.06 -10.45 -3.06
CA LYS A 112 -2.67 -9.17 -3.46
C LYS A 112 -1.61 -8.18 -3.97
N PRO A 113 -1.99 -7.17 -4.78
CA PRO A 113 -1.09 -6.09 -5.16
C PRO A 113 -0.49 -5.37 -3.95
N VAL A 114 0.83 -5.15 -4.00
CA VAL A 114 1.60 -4.43 -2.99
C VAL A 114 2.35 -3.29 -3.65
N PHE A 115 2.07 -2.07 -3.19
CA PHE A 115 2.90 -0.90 -3.43
C PHE A 115 3.87 -0.78 -2.27
N LEU A 116 5.17 -0.70 -2.54
CA LEU A 116 6.19 -0.63 -1.51
C LEU A 116 7.08 0.57 -1.77
N SER A 117 7.12 1.49 -0.82
CA SER A 117 8.17 2.50 -0.73
C SER A 117 9.25 2.05 0.25
N LEU A 118 10.49 2.15 -0.20
CA LEU A 118 11.67 1.71 0.53
C LEU A 118 12.67 2.85 0.51
N GLY A 119 12.72 3.65 1.57
CA GLY A 119 13.55 4.84 1.60
C GLY A 119 15.04 4.51 1.49
N ALA A 120 15.82 5.40 0.87
CA ALA A 120 17.28 5.27 0.78
C ALA A 120 17.98 5.25 2.16
N SER A 121 17.30 5.71 3.22
CA SER A 121 17.77 5.58 4.61
C SER A 121 17.75 4.14 5.12
N VAL A 122 17.16 3.19 4.39
CA VAL A 122 17.18 1.77 4.74
C VAL A 122 18.37 1.10 4.04
N PRO A 123 19.42 0.69 4.77
CA PRO A 123 20.61 0.08 4.18
C PRO A 123 20.29 -1.19 3.39
N ASN A 124 20.98 -1.39 2.26
CA ASN A 124 20.92 -2.61 1.48
C ASN A 124 22.13 -3.53 1.75
N ASP A 125 22.46 -3.72 3.02
CA ASP A 125 23.51 -4.65 3.45
C ASP A 125 22.94 -6.00 3.91
N ARG A 126 23.83 -6.97 4.08
CA ARG A 126 23.48 -8.37 4.37
C ARG A 126 22.94 -8.62 5.78
N ILE A 127 22.94 -7.61 6.66
CA ILE A 127 22.52 -7.71 8.05
C ILE A 127 21.20 -6.96 8.26
N VAL A 128 21.18 -5.67 7.90
CA VAL A 128 20.06 -4.79 8.20
C VAL A 128 18.85 -5.13 7.34
N ARG A 129 19.03 -5.29 6.02
CA ARG A 129 17.94 -5.57 5.07
C ARG A 129 17.18 -6.86 5.44
N PRO A 130 17.82 -8.03 5.58
CA PRO A 130 17.10 -9.25 5.94
C PRO A 130 16.44 -9.19 7.32
N SER A 131 17.03 -8.45 8.27
CA SER A 131 16.45 -8.27 9.61
C SER A 131 15.15 -7.47 9.56
N ILE A 132 15.10 -6.38 8.76
CA ILE A 132 13.88 -5.59 8.56
C ILE A 132 12.83 -6.41 7.83
N GLU A 133 13.19 -7.10 6.74
CA GLU A 133 12.27 -7.94 5.98
C GLU A 133 11.64 -9.02 6.86
N LYS A 134 12.45 -9.74 7.64
CA LYS A 134 11.95 -10.72 8.62
C LYS A 134 10.93 -10.11 9.57
N LYS A 135 11.21 -8.91 10.10
CA LYS A 135 10.27 -8.23 11.01
C LYS A 135 8.97 -7.81 10.33
N ILE A 136 8.99 -7.42 9.06
CA ILE A 136 7.76 -7.18 8.28
C ILE A 136 6.95 -8.48 8.15
N PHE A 137 7.60 -9.61 7.83
CA PHE A 137 6.92 -10.89 7.71
C PHE A 137 6.39 -11.42 9.05
N ASP A 138 7.09 -11.17 10.15
CA ASP A 138 6.62 -11.49 11.50
C ASP A 138 5.41 -10.62 11.87
N ASP A 139 5.43 -9.32 11.52
CA ASP A 139 4.30 -8.41 11.74
C ASP A 139 3.05 -8.84 10.94
N ILE A 140 3.23 -9.22 9.67
CA ILE A 140 2.16 -9.82 8.85
C ILE A 140 1.56 -11.05 9.53
N LYS A 141 2.40 -11.92 10.11
CA LYS A 141 1.93 -13.14 10.76
C LYS A 141 1.14 -12.85 12.05
N ASN A 142 1.56 -11.83 12.80
CA ASN A 142 0.98 -11.52 14.10
C ASN A 142 -0.23 -10.57 14.02
N ASN A 143 -0.31 -9.75 12.97
CA ASN A 143 -1.32 -8.72 12.77
C ASN A 143 -1.94 -8.81 11.37
N VAL A 144 -2.39 -10.00 10.96
CA VAL A 144 -2.89 -10.29 9.59
C VAL A 144 -4.01 -9.32 9.17
N GLU A 145 -4.84 -8.88 10.11
CA GLU A 145 -5.94 -7.94 9.87
C GLU A 145 -5.46 -6.55 9.41
N CYS A 146 -4.21 -6.18 9.68
CA CYS A 146 -3.60 -4.92 9.27
C CYS A 146 -3.03 -4.96 7.84
N PHE A 147 -2.96 -6.14 7.20
CA PHE A 147 -2.39 -6.35 5.87
C PHE A 147 -3.42 -6.94 4.90
#